data_AF-A0A956R386-F1
#
_entry.id   AF-A0A956R386-F1
#
_cell.length_a   1.000
_cell.length_b   1.000
_cell.length_c   1.000
_cell.angle_alpha   90.00
_cell.angle_beta   90.00
_cell.angle_gamma   90.00
#
_symmetry.space_group_name_H-M   'P 1'
#
loop_
_entity.id
_entity.type
_entity.pdbx_description
1 polymer ?
#
loop_
_entity_poly.entity_id
_entity_poly.type
_entity_poly.pdbx_seq_one_letter_code
_entity_poly.pdbx_strand_id
1 'polypeptide(L)'
;MIVSLAMSLGLTALGDRSAQAGRGDPREHARLTQEQDPADLRVLDWTLWNVSKYYVEPKRVDPAAMTRAGLEALEAVIPEVLVQPGAAEGTLKVRVGTTEREFAADATALWAVGPQVREVFAFVNDHVTLSEDEQREAEYAIVEGVLSTLDPHTNLLRPDAFEDMRTNTAG
;
A
#
# COMPACT_ATOMS: atom_id res chain seq x y z
N MET A 1 -69.10 7.38 -18.59
CA MET A 1 -68.67 7.71 -17.21
C MET A 1 -68.01 6.47 -16.60
N ILE A 2 -66.71 6.57 -16.32
CA ILE A 2 -65.93 6.03 -15.18
C ILE A 2 -66.20 4.53 -14.85
N VAL A 3 -65.22 3.61 -14.89
CA VAL A 3 -64.29 3.35 -13.77
C VAL A 3 -63.23 2.29 -14.17
N SER A 4 -61.98 2.63 -13.82
CA SER A 4 -60.82 1.82 -13.43
C SER A 4 -60.15 0.82 -14.37
N LEU A 5 -59.00 1.27 -14.86
CA LEU A 5 -57.81 0.50 -15.23
C LEU A 5 -57.02 0.17 -13.94
N ALA A 6 -56.87 -1.11 -13.60
CA ALA A 6 -55.96 -1.57 -12.56
C ALA A 6 -54.77 -2.29 -13.21
N MET A 7 -53.58 -1.71 -13.03
CA MET A 7 -52.28 -2.30 -13.35
C MET A 7 -52.06 -3.58 -12.54
N SER A 8 -51.63 -4.65 -13.21
CA SER A 8 -50.91 -5.76 -12.58
C SER A 8 -49.68 -6.11 -13.43
N LEU A 9 -48.54 -5.52 -13.08
CA LEU A 9 -47.21 -5.93 -13.52
C LEU A 9 -46.68 -6.96 -12.51
N GLY A 10 -46.44 -8.18 -13.00
CA GLY A 10 -45.73 -9.25 -12.31
C GLY A 10 -45.61 -10.41 -13.30
N LEU A 11 -44.51 -11.13 -13.47
CA LEU A 11 -43.24 -11.22 -12.77
C LEU A 11 -42.12 -11.21 -13.83
N THR A 12 -41.08 -10.43 -13.62
CA THR A 12 -39.81 -10.60 -14.33
C THR A 12 -39.10 -11.85 -13.85
N ALA A 13 -38.63 -12.63 -14.82
CA ALA A 13 -37.80 -13.80 -14.66
C ALA A 13 -36.39 -13.46 -14.11
N LEU A 14 -35.73 -14.50 -13.63
CA LEU A 14 -34.27 -14.64 -13.44
C LEU A 14 -33.68 -13.89 -12.24
N GLY A 15 -33.72 -14.55 -11.08
CA GLY A 15 -32.78 -14.32 -9.99
C GLY A 15 -32.48 -15.66 -9.34
N ASP A 16 -31.34 -16.26 -9.68
CA ASP A 16 -30.55 -17.14 -8.80
C ASP A 16 -29.34 -17.66 -9.57
N ARG A 17 -28.33 -16.81 -9.69
CA ARG A 17 -26.94 -17.24 -9.87
C ARG A 17 -26.02 -16.40 -9.00
N SER A 18 -25.16 -17.13 -8.30
CA SER A 18 -23.93 -16.72 -7.61
C SER A 18 -24.06 -15.78 -6.42
N ALA A 19 -24.48 -16.33 -5.28
CA ALA A 19 -23.92 -15.98 -3.98
C ALA A 19 -22.98 -17.10 -3.53
N GLN A 20 -21.86 -17.26 -4.23
CA GLN A 20 -20.72 -18.04 -3.72
C GLN A 20 -19.71 -17.04 -3.16
N ALA A 21 -20.08 -16.41 -2.05
CA ALA A 21 -19.14 -15.68 -1.23
C ALA A 21 -18.19 -16.72 -0.63
N GLY A 22 -16.95 -16.73 -1.13
CA GLY A 22 -15.90 -17.64 -0.69
C GLY A 22 -15.74 -17.61 0.83
N ARG A 23 -15.85 -18.79 1.45
CA ARG A 23 -15.11 -19.06 2.68
C ARG A 23 -13.63 -19.08 2.29
N GLY A 24 -12.99 -17.92 2.26
CA GLY A 24 -11.54 -17.84 2.19
C GLY A 24 -10.95 -18.50 3.44
N ASP A 25 -9.96 -19.37 3.22
CA ASP A 25 -9.16 -19.93 4.31
C ASP A 25 -8.41 -18.77 4.99
N PRO A 26 -8.47 -18.60 6.32
CA PRO A 26 -7.63 -17.61 7.02
C PRO A 26 -6.13 -17.80 6.76
N ARG A 27 -5.70 -18.94 6.21
CA ARG A 27 -4.33 -19.23 5.81
C ARG A 27 -3.98 -18.78 4.38
N GLU A 28 -4.95 -18.32 3.59
CA GLU A 28 -4.71 -17.70 2.28
C GLU A 28 -4.14 -16.27 2.37
N HIS A 29 -4.05 -15.70 3.58
CA HIS A 29 -3.50 -14.35 3.79
C HIS A 29 -1.99 -14.22 3.51
N ALA A 30 -1.31 -15.29 3.11
CA ALA A 30 0.16 -15.33 3.01
C ALA A 30 0.69 -15.93 1.69
N ARG A 31 -0.04 -15.76 0.59
CA ARG A 31 0.59 -15.82 -0.73
C ARG A 31 0.28 -14.53 -1.45
N LEU A 32 1.17 -13.56 -1.32
CA LEU A 32 1.35 -12.55 -2.36
C LEU A 32 1.67 -13.36 -3.63
N THR A 33 0.65 -13.69 -4.42
CA THR A 33 0.82 -14.47 -5.63
C THR A 33 1.80 -13.73 -6.54
N GLN A 34 2.75 -14.42 -7.15
CA GLN A 34 3.83 -13.83 -7.95
C GLN A 34 3.35 -12.98 -9.16
N GLU A 35 2.10 -13.12 -9.57
CA GLU A 35 1.50 -12.48 -10.74
C GLU A 35 0.81 -11.16 -10.38
N GLN A 36 1.45 -10.29 -9.60
CA GLN A 36 0.86 -9.05 -9.09
C GLN A 36 1.78 -7.87 -9.38
N ASP A 37 1.18 -6.79 -9.89
CA ASP A 37 1.86 -5.55 -10.23
C ASP A 37 2.34 -4.85 -8.95
N PRO A 38 3.67 -4.76 -8.71
CA PRO A 38 4.21 -4.10 -7.52
C PRO A 38 3.91 -2.59 -7.50
N ALA A 39 3.56 -1.97 -8.63
CA ALA A 39 3.12 -0.59 -8.71
C ALA A 39 1.88 -0.29 -7.85
N ASP A 40 1.07 -1.31 -7.53
CA ASP A 40 -0.14 -1.15 -6.72
C ASP A 40 0.13 -0.93 -5.23
N LEU A 41 1.34 -1.18 -4.73
CA LEU A 41 1.72 -1.04 -3.32
C LEU A 41 0.81 -1.82 -2.33
N ARG A 42 0.47 -3.06 -2.66
CA ARG A 42 -0.45 -3.89 -1.87
C ARG A 42 0.09 -4.32 -0.50
N VAL A 43 1.40 -4.52 -0.39
CA VAL A 43 2.10 -4.83 0.87
C VAL A 43 2.00 -3.64 1.80
N LEU A 44 2.13 -2.41 1.28
CA LEU A 44 1.88 -1.19 2.04
C LEU A 44 0.44 -1.16 2.57
N ASP A 45 -0.56 -1.37 1.72
CA ASP A 45 -1.96 -1.35 2.15
C ASP A 45 -2.23 -2.38 3.25
N TRP A 46 -1.71 -3.60 3.10
CA TRP A 46 -1.84 -4.65 4.10
C TRP A 46 -1.11 -4.30 5.41
N THR A 47 0.05 -3.66 5.30
CA THR A 47 0.83 -3.20 6.45
C THR A 47 0.07 -2.14 7.24
N LEU A 48 -0.45 -1.11 6.57
CA LEU A 48 -1.23 -0.05 7.20
C LEU A 48 -2.49 -0.62 7.87
N TRP A 49 -3.14 -1.61 7.25
CA TRP A 49 -4.26 -2.32 7.86
C TRP A 49 -3.82 -3.07 9.13
N ASN A 50 -2.72 -3.81 9.10
CA ASN A 50 -2.22 -4.53 10.29
C ASN A 50 -1.84 -3.57 11.41
N VAL A 51 -1.15 -2.48 11.11
CA VAL A 51 -0.82 -1.43 12.09
C VAL A 51 -2.10 -0.88 12.71
N SER A 52 -3.13 -0.61 11.90
CA SER A 52 -4.41 -0.09 12.40
C SER A 52 -5.15 -1.05 13.35
N LYS A 53 -4.93 -2.37 13.21
CA LYS A 53 -5.68 -3.41 13.94
C LYS A 53 -4.93 -3.98 15.13
N TYR A 54 -3.62 -4.15 15.00
CA TYR A 54 -2.83 -4.99 15.91
C TYR A 54 -1.67 -4.25 16.57
N TYR A 55 -1.38 -3.02 16.17
CA TYR A 55 -0.29 -2.28 16.80
C TYR A 55 -0.63 -1.92 18.25
N VAL A 56 0.31 -2.21 19.15
CA VAL A 56 0.09 -2.17 20.61
C VAL A 56 0.05 -0.74 21.16
N GLU A 57 0.78 0.19 20.53
CA GLU A 57 0.93 1.57 20.98
C GLU A 57 0.36 2.59 19.97
N PRO A 58 -0.98 2.74 19.84
CA PRO A 58 -1.58 3.63 18.84
C PRO A 58 -1.09 5.09 18.90
N LYS A 59 -0.58 5.55 20.05
CA LYS A 59 -0.06 6.91 20.24
C LYS A 59 1.25 7.17 19.49
N ARG A 60 1.97 6.13 19.07
CA ARG A 60 3.20 6.27 18.25
C ARG A 60 2.91 6.40 16.77
N VAL A 61 1.68 6.10 16.34
CA VAL A 61 1.29 6.19 14.93
C VAL A 61 1.16 7.67 14.55
N ASP A 62 2.13 8.16 13.78
CA ASP A 62 2.11 9.48 13.15
C ASP A 62 2.07 9.30 11.63
N PRO A 63 0.89 9.47 10.99
CA PRO A 63 0.76 9.22 9.55
C PRO A 63 1.60 10.14 8.67
N ALA A 64 1.85 11.39 9.09
CA ALA A 64 2.69 12.31 8.33
C ALA A 64 4.16 11.88 8.39
N ALA A 65 4.64 11.51 9.58
CA ALA A 65 5.98 10.96 9.74
C ALA A 65 6.15 9.63 8.97
N MET A 66 5.15 8.74 9.03
CA MET A 66 5.13 7.48 8.27
C MET A 66 5.23 7.71 6.76
N THR A 67 4.45 8.66 6.23
CA THR A 67 4.48 9.01 4.80
C THR A 67 5.85 9.50 4.39
N ARG A 68 6.43 10.43 5.17
CA ARG A 68 7.77 10.96 4.90
C ARG A 68 8.84 9.87 4.94
N ALA A 69 8.88 9.07 6.00
CA ALA A 69 9.87 8.02 6.15
C ALA A 69 9.76 6.94 5.06
N GLY A 70 8.54 6.58 4.65
CA GLY A 70 8.32 5.66 3.53
C GLY A 70 8.83 6.20 2.21
N LEU A 71 8.64 7.49 1.95
CA LEU A 71 9.13 8.13 0.72
C LEU A 71 10.65 8.32 0.72
N GLU A 72 11.23 8.74 1.85
CA GLU A 72 12.69 8.86 2.02
C GLU A 72 13.41 7.52 1.82
N ALA A 73 12.75 6.40 2.17
CA ALA A 73 13.31 5.06 1.96
C ALA A 73 13.52 4.70 0.48
N LEU A 74 12.84 5.37 -0.46
CA LEU A 74 13.05 5.16 -1.90
C LEU A 74 14.47 5.54 -2.34
N GLU A 75 15.11 6.51 -1.68
CA GLU A 75 16.48 6.94 -2.01
C GLU A 75 17.52 5.82 -1.80
N ALA A 76 17.22 4.87 -0.91
CA ALA A 76 18.12 3.76 -0.62
C ALA A 76 18.10 2.69 -1.73
N VAL A 77 17.02 2.61 -2.51
CA VAL A 77 16.80 1.56 -3.52
C VAL A 77 16.89 2.10 -4.94
N ILE A 78 16.45 3.34 -5.19
CA ILE A 78 16.40 3.93 -6.53
C ILE A 78 17.36 5.13 -6.59
N PRO A 79 18.58 4.98 -7.17
CA PRO A 79 19.61 6.02 -7.18
C PRO A 79 19.19 7.35 -7.82
N GLU A 80 18.24 7.30 -8.76
CA GLU A 80 17.73 8.46 -9.49
C GLU A 80 16.76 9.31 -8.66
N VAL A 81 16.27 8.78 -7.54
CA VAL A 81 15.28 9.42 -6.67
C VAL A 81 15.99 10.20 -5.57
N LEU A 82 15.55 11.43 -5.35
CA LEU A 82 15.94 12.28 -4.24
C LEU A 82 14.68 12.92 -3.63
N VAL A 83 14.49 12.75 -2.33
CA VAL A 83 13.37 13.28 -1.55
C VAL A 83 13.89 14.35 -0.60
N GLN A 84 13.31 15.55 -0.69
CA GLN A 84 13.74 16.68 0.10
C GLN A 84 12.53 17.37 0.74
N PRO A 85 12.69 18.04 1.89
CA PRO A 85 11.65 18.94 2.39
C PRO A 85 11.24 19.95 1.32
N GLY A 86 9.94 20.09 1.07
CA GLY A 86 9.40 21.05 0.11
C GLY A 86 9.40 22.48 0.66
N ALA A 87 8.93 23.43 -0.16
CA ALA A 87 8.86 24.84 0.23
C ALA A 87 7.83 25.12 1.34
N ALA A 88 6.75 24.34 1.40
CA ALA A 88 5.70 24.45 2.40
C ALA A 88 5.82 23.36 3.47
N GLU A 89 5.36 23.66 4.69
CA GLU A 89 5.23 22.66 5.74
C GLU A 89 4.31 21.52 5.27
N GLY A 90 4.68 20.27 5.57
CA GLY A 90 3.90 19.11 5.14
C GLY A 90 4.08 18.73 3.67
N THR A 91 5.03 19.33 2.93
CA THR A 91 5.33 18.95 1.55
C THR A 91 6.71 18.33 1.40
N LEU A 92 6.88 17.52 0.35
CA LEU A 92 8.13 16.93 -0.08
C LEU A 92 8.38 17.28 -1.55
N LYS A 93 9.59 17.75 -1.84
CA LYS A 93 10.10 17.89 -3.20
C LYS A 93 10.77 16.58 -3.59
N VAL A 94 10.23 15.91 -4.60
CA VAL A 94 10.76 14.66 -5.13
C VAL A 94 11.36 14.93 -6.50
N ARG A 95 12.64 14.61 -6.65
CA ARG A 95 13.38 14.71 -7.90
C ARG A 95 13.71 13.31 -8.41
N VAL A 96 13.45 13.09 -9.68
CA VAL A 96 13.71 11.84 -10.39
C VAL A 96 14.51 12.19 -11.64
N GLY A 97 15.82 11.94 -11.59
CA GLY A 97 16.76 12.36 -12.64
C GLY A 97 16.79 13.87 -12.85
N THR A 98 16.15 14.34 -13.92
CA THR A 98 16.05 15.77 -14.30
C THR A 98 14.68 16.39 -14.03
N THR A 99 13.69 15.59 -13.63
CA THR A 99 12.33 16.05 -13.35
C THR A 99 12.15 16.21 -11.85
N GLU A 100 11.45 17.24 -11.42
CA GLU A 100 11.10 17.46 -10.02
C GLU A 100 9.64 17.87 -9.88
N ARG A 101 9.01 17.45 -8.78
CA ARG A 101 7.65 17.81 -8.41
C ARG A 101 7.51 17.86 -6.90
N GLU A 102 6.68 18.77 -6.41
CA GLU A 102 6.29 18.81 -5.00
C GLU A 102 5.02 17.99 -4.76
N PHE A 103 5.00 17.25 -3.66
CA PHE A 103 3.92 16.38 -3.23
C PHE A 103 3.53 16.70 -1.78
N ALA A 104 2.28 16.43 -1.44
CA ALA A 104 1.81 16.46 -0.06
C ALA A 104 2.33 15.22 0.69
N ALA A 105 2.83 15.43 1.90
CA ALA A 105 3.33 14.41 2.82
C ALA A 105 2.88 14.74 4.27
N ASP A 106 1.63 15.19 4.37
CA ASP A 106 0.97 15.71 5.57
C ASP A 106 -0.23 14.84 5.99
N ALA A 107 -0.18 13.54 5.68
CA ALA A 107 -1.24 12.59 6.00
C ALA A 107 -1.77 12.80 7.43
N THR A 108 -3.05 13.10 7.54
CA THR A 108 -3.72 13.35 8.83
C THR A 108 -4.28 12.08 9.46
N ALA A 109 -4.31 10.99 8.71
CA ALA A 109 -4.84 9.69 9.14
C ALA A 109 -4.09 8.55 8.44
N LEU A 110 -4.04 7.38 9.09
CA LEU A 110 -3.29 6.23 8.60
C LEU A 110 -3.71 5.76 7.21
N TRP A 111 -5.01 5.88 6.88
CA TRP A 111 -5.53 5.53 5.55
C TRP A 111 -5.10 6.49 4.45
N ALA A 112 -4.66 7.71 4.79
CA ALA A 112 -4.18 8.70 3.81
C ALA A 112 -2.72 8.47 3.41
N VAL A 113 -1.96 7.67 4.17
CA VAL A 113 -0.56 7.32 3.87
C VAL A 113 -0.46 6.61 2.51
N GLY A 114 -1.26 5.55 2.29
CA GLY A 114 -1.22 4.76 1.06
C GLY A 114 -1.43 5.61 -0.21
N PRO A 115 -2.49 6.43 -0.31
CA PRO A 115 -2.69 7.33 -1.44
C PRO A 115 -1.54 8.33 -1.69
N GLN A 116 -1.01 8.99 -0.65
CA GLN A 116 0.08 9.96 -0.81
C GLN A 116 1.37 9.27 -1.29
N VAL A 117 1.70 8.11 -0.72
CA VAL A 117 2.87 7.33 -1.16
C VAL A 117 2.71 6.85 -2.59
N ARG A 118 1.52 6.36 -2.96
CA ARG A 118 1.23 5.85 -4.32
C ARG A 118 1.31 6.95 -5.38
N GLU A 119 0.91 8.19 -5.05
CA GLU A 119 1.04 9.32 -5.96
C GLU A 119 2.51 9.59 -6.32
N VAL A 120 3.40 9.58 -5.32
CA VAL A 120 4.84 9.74 -5.55
C VAL A 120 5.43 8.54 -6.28
N PHE A 121 5.04 7.33 -5.90
CA PHE A 121 5.56 6.12 -6.54
C PHE A 121 5.15 6.03 -8.02
N ALA A 122 3.94 6.45 -8.36
CA ALA A 122 3.50 6.59 -9.75
C ALA A 122 4.37 7.60 -10.51
N PHE A 123 4.68 8.75 -9.90
CA PHE A 123 5.59 9.74 -10.49
C PHE A 123 7.00 9.16 -10.73
N VAL A 124 7.52 8.34 -9.82
CA VAL A 124 8.81 7.66 -10.02
C VAL A 124 8.75 6.69 -11.20
N ASN A 125 7.74 5.82 -11.26
CA ASN A 125 7.57 4.86 -12.35
C ASN A 125 7.33 5.53 -13.72
N ASP A 126 6.74 6.72 -13.75
CA ASP A 126 6.56 7.50 -14.99
C ASP A 126 7.89 8.07 -15.54
N HIS A 127 8.92 8.22 -14.70
CA HIS A 127 10.17 8.89 -15.07
C HIS A 127 11.42 7.99 -14.97
N VAL A 128 11.29 6.77 -14.44
CA VAL A 128 12.34 5.74 -14.39
C VAL A 128 11.75 4.40 -14.79
N THR A 129 12.42 3.71 -15.72
CA THR A 129 12.07 2.33 -16.07
C THR A 129 12.59 1.39 -15.00
N LEU A 130 11.70 0.96 -14.10
CA LEU A 130 11.98 -0.07 -13.09
C LEU A 130 11.47 -1.42 -13.59
N SER A 131 12.29 -2.46 -13.43
CA SER A 131 11.84 -3.85 -13.53
C SER A 131 10.85 -4.20 -12.41
N GLU A 132 10.06 -5.26 -12.58
CA GLU A 132 9.12 -5.71 -11.54
C GLU A 132 9.84 -6.03 -10.20
N ASP A 133 11.06 -6.57 -10.26
CA ASP A 133 11.85 -6.85 -9.06
C ASP A 133 12.29 -5.55 -8.37
N GLU A 134 12.74 -4.54 -9.12
CA GLU A 134 13.10 -3.22 -8.56
C GLU A 134 11.88 -2.51 -7.95
N GLN A 135 10.71 -2.61 -8.59
CA GLN A 135 9.47 -2.04 -8.04
C GLN A 135 9.07 -2.75 -6.73
N ARG A 136 9.24 -4.07 -6.66
CA ARG A 136 8.98 -4.86 -5.46
C ARG A 136 9.94 -4.50 -4.32
N GLU A 137 11.22 -4.34 -4.64
CA GLU A 137 12.22 -3.89 -3.66
C GLU A 137 11.93 -2.48 -3.16
N ALA A 138 11.48 -1.58 -4.04
CA ALA A 138 11.05 -0.25 -3.67
C ALA A 138 9.82 -0.27 -2.75
N GLU A 139 8.82 -1.12 -3.03
CA GLU A 139 7.67 -1.33 -2.13
C GLU A 139 8.10 -1.80 -0.74
N TYR A 140 9.04 -2.75 -0.66
CA TYR A 140 9.55 -3.23 0.62
C TYR A 140 10.31 -2.15 1.39
N ALA A 141 11.14 -1.36 0.71
CA ALA A 141 11.82 -0.22 1.34
C ALA A 141 10.84 0.83 1.86
N ILE A 142 9.79 1.16 1.09
CA ILE A 142 8.70 2.02 1.55
C ILE A 142 8.09 1.49 2.85
N VAL A 143 7.74 0.20 2.88
CA VAL A 143 7.12 -0.44 4.04
C VAL A 143 8.05 -0.40 5.25
N GLU A 144 9.33 -0.68 5.08
CA GLU A 144 10.33 -0.58 6.15
C GLU A 144 10.49 0.86 6.64
N GLY A 145 10.52 1.85 5.75
CA GLY A 145 10.53 3.27 6.10
C GLY A 145 9.32 3.64 6.95
N VAL A 146 8.12 3.22 6.53
CA VAL A 146 6.87 3.41 7.29
C VAL A 146 6.96 2.78 8.68
N LEU A 147 7.38 1.52 8.77
CA LEU A 147 7.44 0.78 10.04
C LEU A 147 8.53 1.29 10.98
N SER A 148 9.63 1.82 10.45
CA SER A 148 10.74 2.38 11.24
C SER A 148 10.32 3.52 12.18
N THR A 149 9.22 4.19 11.88
CA THR A 149 8.65 5.27 12.69
C THR A 149 7.97 4.79 13.97
N LEU A 150 7.57 3.52 14.02
CA LEU A 150 6.80 2.95 15.12
C LEU A 150 7.72 2.60 16.30
N ASP A 151 8.59 1.61 16.09
CA ASP A 151 9.58 1.14 17.07
C ASP A 151 10.63 0.24 16.39
N PRO A 152 11.80 -0.01 17.04
CA PRO A 152 12.89 -0.79 16.44
C PRO A 152 12.60 -2.28 16.20
N HIS A 153 11.48 -2.80 16.69
CA HIS A 153 11.13 -4.22 16.64
C HIS A 153 9.96 -4.53 15.71
N THR A 154 9.31 -3.50 15.17
CA THR A 154 8.30 -3.64 14.13
C THR A 154 8.98 -3.61 12.76
N ASN A 155 9.11 -4.77 12.13
CA ASN A 155 9.79 -4.91 10.84
C ASN A 155 8.97 -5.79 9.87
N LEU A 156 9.18 -5.58 8.57
CA LEU A 156 8.66 -6.45 7.52
C LEU A 156 9.55 -7.70 7.43
N LEU A 157 8.95 -8.89 7.50
CA LEU A 157 9.68 -10.12 7.20
C LEU A 157 9.61 -10.37 5.69
N ARG A 158 10.71 -10.10 5.00
CA ARG A 158 10.83 -10.30 3.55
C ARG A 158 10.83 -11.80 3.18
N PRO A 159 10.42 -12.16 1.95
CA PRO A 159 10.32 -13.56 1.54
C PRO A 159 11.64 -14.35 1.64
N ASP A 160 12.76 -13.75 1.28
CA ASP A 160 14.11 -14.33 1.38
C ASP A 160 14.49 -14.65 2.84
N ALA A 161 14.30 -13.69 3.75
CA ALA A 161 14.53 -13.87 5.17
C ALA A 161 13.63 -14.96 5.77
N PHE A 162 12.39 -15.09 5.30
CA PHE A 162 11.48 -16.15 5.72
C PHE A 162 11.97 -17.54 5.28
N GLU A 163 12.44 -17.69 4.04
CA GLU A 163 12.97 -18.97 3.54
C GLU A 163 14.25 -19.40 4.27
N ASP A 164 15.12 -18.45 4.62
CA ASP A 164 16.32 -18.70 5.44
C ASP A 164 15.94 -19.20 6.84
N MET A 165 14.97 -18.57 7.50
CA MET A 165 14.48 -19.00 8.82
C MET A 165 13.87 -20.41 8.76
N ARG A 166 13.12 -20.71 7.70
CA ARG A 166 12.50 -22.02 7.48
C ARG A 166 13.53 -23.12 7.29
N THR A 167 14.60 -22.84 6.55
CA THR A 167 15.68 -23.80 6.30
C THR A 167 16.45 -24.12 7.59
N ASN A 168 16.69 -23.11 8.44
CA ASN A 168 17.41 -23.29 9.70
C ASN A 168 16.60 -23.97 10.83
N THR A 169 15.26 -23.94 10.76
CA THR A 169 14.39 -24.52 11.79
C THR A 169 13.90 -25.93 11.46
N ALA A 170 14.16 -26.42 10.24
CA ALA A 170 13.80 -27.77 9.79
C ALA A 170 14.92 -28.81 9.94
N GLY A 171 16.07 -28.43 10.50
CA GLY A 171 17.20 -29.33 10.83
C GLY A 171 17.11 -29.92 12.22
#